data_AF-A0A2X2T8X8-F1
#
_entry.id   AF-A0A2X2T8X8-F1
#
_cell.length_a   1.000
_cell.length_b   1.000
_cell.length_c   1.000
_cell.angle_alpha   90.00
_cell.angle_beta   90.00
_cell.angle_gamma   90.00
#
_symmetry.space_group_name_H-M   'P 1'
#
loop_
_entity.id
_entity.type
_entity.pdbx_description
1 polymer ?
#
loop_
_entity_poly.entity_id
_entity_poly.type
_entity_poly.pdbx_seq_one_letter_code
_entity_poly.pdbx_strand_id
1 'polypeptide(L)'
;MAGGGVNALRGHSNIQGLTDLGLLSTSLPGYMNLPSEKQVDIDSYLAANTPKPLLKGQVNYWGQLPKILRLDDESLLWRQSDEGKQLGL
;
A
#
# COMPACT_ATOMS: atom_id res chain seq x y z
N MET A 1 16.11 18.15 11.32
CA MET A 1 17.53 18.43 11.63
C MET A 1 18.32 18.30 10.36
N ALA A 2 18.88 19.38 9.82
CA ALA A 2 19.76 19.29 8.66
C ALA A 2 21.12 18.73 9.08
N GLY A 3 21.72 17.81 8.32
CA GLY A 3 23.02 17.21 8.62
C GLY A 3 23.04 16.03 9.61
N GLY A 4 21.87 15.52 10.02
CA GLY A 4 21.73 14.33 10.88
C GLY A 4 20.83 13.26 10.26
N GLY A 5 20.41 12.25 11.05
CA GLY A 5 19.57 11.14 10.60
C GLY A 5 20.36 9.87 10.23
N VAL A 6 19.70 8.91 9.58
CA VAL A 6 20.31 7.64 9.16
C VAL A 6 20.44 7.59 7.65
N ASN A 7 21.68 7.62 7.16
CA ASN A 7 21.99 7.50 5.73
C ASN A 7 22.23 6.03 5.37
N ALA A 8 21.16 5.31 5.05
CA ALA A 8 21.26 3.95 4.51
C ALA A 8 21.66 4.00 3.03
N LEU A 9 22.97 3.88 2.75
CA LEU A 9 23.53 3.98 1.40
C LEU A 9 22.96 2.89 0.48
N ARG A 10 22.48 3.30 -0.69
CA ARG A 10 21.95 2.40 -1.73
C ARG A 10 23.06 2.06 -2.74
N GLY A 11 23.01 0.85 -3.29
CA GLY A 11 24.00 0.35 -4.24
C GLY A 11 23.67 0.69 -5.69
N HIS A 12 22.80 -0.12 -6.32
CA HIS A 12 22.43 0.06 -7.73
C HIS A 12 21.65 1.36 -7.94
N SER A 13 21.83 2.00 -9.10
CA SER A 13 21.26 3.33 -9.44
C SER A 13 19.75 3.44 -9.18
N ASN A 14 19.02 2.34 -9.36
CA ASN A 14 17.57 2.27 -9.18
C ASN A 14 17.13 1.16 -8.20
N ILE A 15 18.00 0.71 -7.28
CA ILE A 15 17.58 -0.31 -6.30
C ILE A 15 16.41 0.17 -5.43
N GLN A 16 16.35 1.48 -5.17
CA GLN A 16 15.24 2.10 -4.44
C GLN A 16 13.95 2.01 -5.26
N GLY A 17 13.96 2.41 -6.53
CA GLY A 17 12.77 2.33 -7.39
C GLY A 17 12.31 0.89 -7.66
N LEU A 18 13.23 -0.07 -7.79
CA LEU A 18 12.88 -1.49 -7.93
C LEU A 18 12.21 -2.05 -6.66
N THR A 19 12.63 -1.55 -5.49
CA THR A 19 11.98 -1.86 -4.20
C THR A 19 10.60 -1.20 -4.10
N ASP A 20 10.49 0.06 -4.55
CA ASP A 20 9.23 0.81 -4.57
C ASP A 20 8.19 0.15 -5.50
N LEU A 21 8.65 -0.43 -6.61
CA LEU A 21 7.85 -1.22 -7.56
C LEU A 21 7.57 -2.65 -7.07
N GLY A 22 8.08 -3.05 -5.91
CA GLY A 22 7.79 -4.36 -5.32
C GLY A 22 8.41 -5.54 -6.06
N LEU A 23 9.56 -5.38 -6.73
CA LEU A 23 10.26 -6.50 -7.39
C LEU A 23 11.03 -7.39 -6.39
N LEU A 24 10.30 -7.85 -5.37
CA LEU A 24 10.72 -8.75 -4.31
C LEU A 24 9.70 -9.90 -4.23
N SER A 25 10.13 -11.08 -3.76
CA SER A 25 9.37 -12.34 -3.90
C SER A 25 7.92 -12.30 -3.40
N THR A 26 7.61 -11.48 -2.40
CA THR A 26 6.30 -11.40 -1.76
C THR A 26 5.81 -9.95 -1.65
N SER A 27 6.35 -9.05 -2.47
CA SER A 27 5.97 -7.65 -2.46
C SER A 27 5.11 -7.29 -3.67
N LEU A 28 4.22 -6.34 -3.44
CA LEU A 28 3.50 -5.61 -4.47
C LEU A 28 4.06 -4.17 -4.52
N PRO A 29 3.81 -3.42 -5.62
CA PRO A 29 4.16 -2.01 -5.69
C PRO A 29 3.66 -1.23 -4.48
N GLY A 30 4.39 -0.18 -4.10
CA GLY A 30 4.01 0.66 -2.97
C GLY A 30 4.20 0.01 -1.60
N TYR A 31 5.14 -0.94 -1.48
CA TYR A 31 5.47 -1.65 -0.23
C TYR A 31 4.34 -2.52 0.33
N MET A 32 3.37 -2.90 -0.49
CA MET A 32 2.33 -3.83 -0.10
C MET A 32 2.86 -5.26 -0.10
N ASN A 33 2.22 -6.15 0.67
CA ASN A 33 2.55 -7.57 0.66
C ASN A 33 1.64 -8.33 -0.29
N LEU A 34 2.16 -9.35 -0.96
CA LEU A 34 1.30 -10.31 -1.64
C LEU A 34 0.38 -11.02 -0.62
N PRO A 35 -0.91 -11.21 -0.94
CA PRO A 35 -1.79 -12.01 -0.11
C PRO A 35 -1.23 -13.42 0.10
N SER A 36 -1.24 -13.88 1.34
CA SER A 36 -0.87 -15.26 1.65
C SER A 36 -2.03 -16.21 1.35
N GLU A 37 -1.76 -17.51 1.20
CA GLU A 37 -2.77 -18.56 0.98
C GLU A 37 -3.86 -18.61 2.07
N LYS A 38 -3.58 -18.09 3.27
CA LYS A 38 -4.52 -18.04 4.40
C LYS A 38 -5.53 -16.88 4.29
N GLN A 39 -5.29 -15.93 3.39
CA GLN A 39 -6.13 -14.75 3.17
C GLN A 39 -6.95 -14.96 1.90
N VAL A 40 -8.07 -15.67 2.06
CA VAL A 40 -8.92 -16.13 0.95
C VAL A 40 -9.81 -15.04 0.35
N ASP A 41 -10.05 -13.97 1.09
CA ASP A 41 -10.85 -12.83 0.68
C ASP A 41 -10.13 -11.49 0.95
N ILE A 42 -10.58 -10.44 0.27
CA ILE A 42 -9.97 -9.12 0.35
C ILE A 42 -10.11 -8.50 1.74
N ASP A 43 -11.18 -8.82 2.47
CA ASP A 43 -11.43 -8.29 3.81
C ASP A 43 -10.42 -8.85 4.82
N SER A 44 -10.11 -10.13 4.72
CA SER A 44 -9.10 -10.84 5.53
C SER A 44 -7.70 -10.32 5.24
N TYR A 45 -7.39 -10.04 3.98
CA TYR A 45 -6.13 -9.38 3.59
C TYR A 45 -6.02 -7.97 4.17
N LEU A 46 -7.07 -7.15 4.01
CA LEU A 46 -7.09 -5.77 4.51
C LEU A 46 -7.04 -5.72 6.03
N ALA A 47 -7.75 -6.60 6.73
CA ALA A 47 -7.72 -6.67 8.19
C ALA A 47 -6.34 -7.01 8.74
N ALA A 48 -5.59 -7.88 8.04
CA ALA A 48 -4.24 -8.26 8.43
C ALA A 48 -3.19 -7.18 8.14
N ASN A 49 -3.35 -6.43 7.04
CA ASN A 49 -2.34 -5.47 6.57
C ASN A 49 -2.66 -4.00 6.92
N THR A 50 -3.86 -3.70 7.46
CA THR A 50 -4.24 -2.35 7.89
C THR A 50 -4.07 -2.21 9.41
N PRO A 51 -2.94 -1.66 9.90
CA PRO A 51 -2.69 -1.57 11.33
C PRO A 51 -3.66 -0.60 12.01
N LYS A 52 -4.08 -0.94 13.23
CA LYS A 52 -4.86 -0.04 14.09
C LYS A 52 -3.90 0.87 14.87
N PRO A 53 -4.26 2.14 15.11
CA PRO A 53 -3.43 3.03 15.91
C PRO A 53 -3.32 2.50 17.33
N LEU A 54 -2.08 2.38 17.84
CA LEU A 54 -1.81 1.88 19.19
C LEU A 54 -2.04 2.94 20.28
N LEU A 55 -1.99 4.23 19.89
CA LEU A 55 -2.14 5.37 20.80
C LEU A 55 -3.08 6.41 20.19
N LYS A 56 -3.77 7.16 21.06
CA LYS A 56 -4.64 8.28 20.65
C LYS A 56 -3.80 9.42 20.08
N GLY A 57 -4.31 10.06 19.02
CA GLY A 57 -3.66 11.22 18.38
C GLY A 57 -2.56 10.89 17.36
N GLN A 58 -2.38 9.61 17.00
CA GLN A 58 -1.44 9.20 15.96
C GLN A 58 -2.06 9.31 14.57
N VAL A 59 -1.25 9.69 13.58
CA VAL A 59 -1.69 9.85 12.18
C VAL A 59 -2.06 8.52 11.54
N ASN A 60 -1.32 7.43 11.85
CA ASN A 60 -1.48 6.09 11.28
C ASN A 60 -1.85 6.09 9.78
N TYR A 61 -0.92 6.52 8.94
CA TYR A 61 -1.17 6.66 7.49
C TYR A 61 -1.52 5.33 6.82
N TRP A 62 -0.94 4.21 7.29
CA TRP A 62 -1.27 2.86 6.82
C TRP A 62 -2.73 2.44 7.08
N GLY A 63 -3.46 3.16 7.92
CA GLY A 63 -4.93 3.01 8.02
C GLY A 63 -5.67 3.32 6.72
N GLN A 64 -5.02 3.98 5.75
CA GLN A 64 -5.57 4.29 4.43
C GLN A 64 -5.29 3.20 3.39
N LEU A 65 -4.65 2.09 3.76
CA LEU A 65 -4.33 0.98 2.85
C LEU A 65 -5.50 0.54 1.95
N PRO A 66 -6.77 0.41 2.43
CA PRO A 66 -7.89 0.07 1.57
C PRO A 66 -8.15 1.07 0.43
N LYS A 67 -7.83 2.36 0.63
CA LYS A 67 -7.98 3.40 -0.40
C LYS A 67 -6.83 3.32 -1.40
N ILE A 68 -5.61 3.13 -0.91
CA ILE A 68 -4.41 3.02 -1.75
C ILE A 68 -4.53 1.79 -2.66
N LEU A 69 -4.87 0.63 -2.10
CA LEU A 69 -5.06 -0.60 -2.86
C LEU A 69 -6.16 -0.46 -3.93
N ARG A 70 -7.24 0.28 -3.65
CA ARG A 70 -8.31 0.54 -4.63
C ARG A 70 -7.83 1.45 -5.78
N LEU A 71 -7.01 2.45 -5.51
CA LEU A 71 -6.40 3.29 -6.55
C LEU A 71 -5.44 2.47 -7.43
N ASP A 72 -4.68 1.56 -6.82
CA ASP A 72 -3.81 0.66 -7.54
C ASP A 72 -4.62 -0.35 -8.39
N ASP A 73 -5.73 -0.89 -7.87
CA ASP A 73 -6.64 -1.78 -8.62
C ASP A 73 -7.22 -1.08 -9.86
N GLU A 74 -7.69 0.15 -9.74
CA GLU A 74 -8.24 0.91 -10.89
C GLU A 74 -7.18 1.29 -11.94
N SER A 75 -5.92 1.45 -11.53
CA SER A 75 -4.81 1.77 -12.45
C SER A 75 -4.16 0.54 -13.08
N LEU A 76 -4.20 -0.63 -12.42
CA LEU A 76 -3.63 -1.90 -12.89
C LEU A 76 -4.65 -2.78 -13.61
N LEU A 77 -5.92 -2.74 -13.20
CA LEU A 77 -7.01 -3.47 -13.80
C LEU A 77 -7.95 -2.44 -14.42
N TRP A 78 -8.04 -2.48 -15.75
CA TRP A 78 -8.95 -1.72 -16.61
C TRP A 78 -10.44 -1.99 -16.32
N ARG A 79 -10.88 -1.88 -15.07
CA ARG A 79 -12.28 -1.70 -14.73
C ARG A 79 -12.67 -0.30 -15.20
N GLN A 80 -13.58 -0.25 -16.16
CA GLN A 80 -14.26 0.99 -16.53
C GLN A 80 -14.75 1.67 -15.25
N SER A 81 -14.35 2.93 -15.10
CA SER A 81 -14.96 3.87 -14.19
C SER A 81 -16.48 3.78 -14.32
N ASP A 82 -17.14 3.27 -13.29
CA ASP A 82 -18.59 3.38 -13.13
C ASP A 82 -18.91 4.86 -12.82
N GLU A 83 -18.83 5.72 -13.84
CA GLU A 83 -19.52 7.01 -13.85
C GLU A 83 -21.04 6.73 -13.87
N GLY A 84 -21.62 6.43 -12.70
CA GLY A 84 -23.04 6.04 -12.69
C GLY A 84 -23.71 5.79 -11.35
N LYS A 85 -23.03 5.89 -10.20
CA LYS A 85 -23.73 5.88 -8.89
C LYS A 85 -23.48 7.17 -8.13
N GLN A 86 -24.32 8.13 -8.50
CA GLN A 86 -24.72 9.28 -7.72
C GLN A 86 -24.81 8.90 -6.23
N LEU A 87 -23.95 9.52 -5.42
CA LEU A 87 -24.11 9.55 -3.97
C LEU A 87 -25.48 10.15 -3.67
N GLY A 88 -26.33 9.40 -2.99
CA GLY A 88 -27.61 9.89 -2.48
C GLY A 88 -27.38 10.91 -1.37
N LEU A 89 -27.20 12.17 -1.79
CA LEU A 89 -28.00 13.31 -1.33
C LEU A 89 -28.66 13.91 -2.57
#